data_AF-A0A268TKH8-F1
#
_entry.id   AF-A0A268TKH8-F1
#
_cell.length_a   1.000
_cell.length_b   1.000
_cell.length_c   1.000
_cell.angle_alpha   90.00
_cell.angle_beta   90.00
_cell.angle_gamma   90.00
#
_symmetry.space_group_name_H-M   'P 1'
#
loop_
_entity.id
_entity.type
_entity.pdbx_description
1 polymer ?
#
loop_
_entity_poly.entity_id
_entity_poly.type
_entity_poly.pdbx_seq_one_letter_code
_entity_poly.pdbx_strand_id
1 'polypeptide(L)'
;MPHHFIFTTSPKQFESITQELIYIDMQELSSENAYNTMKKVCQTIGLRPPSSNEIFSKKIADSLALNIEKDFVFPKNEVISDDIFIKILPYENTLHKNFTFLIEKFSSPHLEKKLISICLIGKNKTNIRKKLLKNKDYMNIIIEKIDNYLKYIGKIFIKYEELKLNEDDILIYFQKDPEMYYQFSKLLDYEVSNVERVAPQILKNWIYYAKFLNLKNTHDNTNSRIKDR
;
A
#
# COMPACT_ATOMS: atom_id res chain seq x y z
N MET A 1 -0.30 -16.19 7.63
CA MET A 1 1.14 -16.49 7.73
C MET A 1 1.88 -15.48 6.86
N PRO A 2 2.91 -14.77 7.35
CA PRO A 2 3.63 -13.82 6.51
C PRO A 2 4.63 -14.58 5.63
N HIS A 3 4.31 -14.71 4.33
CA HIS A 3 5.13 -15.33 3.29
C HIS A 3 6.15 -14.35 2.67
N HIS A 4 7.08 -13.78 3.45
CA HIS A 4 7.77 -12.56 2.97
C HIS A 4 9.19 -12.79 2.40
N PHE A 5 9.77 -13.98 2.48
CA PHE A 5 11.05 -14.31 1.83
C PHE A 5 11.08 -15.76 1.39
N ILE A 6 10.49 -16.07 0.23
CA ILE A 6 10.43 -17.45 -0.25
C ILE A 6 10.81 -17.53 -1.75
N PHE A 7 11.93 -16.94 -2.14
CA PHE A 7 12.35 -16.89 -3.55
C PHE A 7 12.96 -18.20 -4.04
N THR A 8 13.49 -19.02 -3.12
CA THR A 8 14.01 -20.34 -3.46
C THR A 8 13.08 -21.43 -2.94
N THR A 9 12.62 -21.32 -1.69
CA THR A 9 11.83 -22.39 -1.07
C THR A 9 10.46 -22.61 -1.71
N SER A 10 9.79 -21.55 -2.20
CA SER A 10 8.43 -21.65 -2.75
C SER A 10 8.48 -22.24 -4.16
N PRO A 11 9.28 -21.70 -5.10
CA PRO A 11 9.44 -22.32 -6.41
C PRO A 11 9.88 -23.79 -6.34
N LYS A 12 10.77 -24.12 -5.41
CA LYS A 12 11.27 -25.50 -5.23
C LYS A 12 10.17 -26.51 -4.87
N GLN A 13 9.14 -26.10 -4.14
CA GLN A 13 8.00 -26.97 -3.82
C GLN A 13 7.22 -27.38 -5.07
N PHE A 14 7.26 -26.59 -6.13
CA PHE A 14 6.54 -26.82 -7.37
C PHE A 14 7.46 -27.18 -8.54
N GLU A 15 8.75 -27.45 -8.29
CA GLU A 15 9.76 -27.71 -9.32
C GLU A 15 9.34 -28.82 -10.30
N SER A 16 8.67 -29.86 -9.82
CA SER A 16 8.18 -30.97 -10.66
C SER A 16 7.10 -30.59 -11.67
N ILE A 17 6.40 -29.47 -11.47
CA ILE A 17 5.30 -28.99 -12.33
C ILE A 17 5.59 -27.60 -12.94
N THR A 18 6.71 -26.98 -12.59
CA THR A 18 7.11 -25.67 -13.09
C THR A 18 8.00 -25.84 -14.34
N GLN A 19 7.53 -25.32 -15.48
CA GLN A 19 8.31 -25.32 -16.73
C GLN A 19 9.39 -24.24 -16.75
N GLU A 20 9.05 -23.04 -16.28
CA GLU A 20 9.94 -21.89 -16.27
C GLU A 20 9.63 -20.99 -15.06
N LEU A 21 10.67 -20.41 -14.47
CA LEU A 21 10.56 -19.38 -13.44
C LEU A 21 10.97 -18.03 -14.02
N ILE A 22 10.01 -17.11 -14.08
CA ILE A 22 10.23 -15.74 -14.58
C ILE A 22 10.47 -14.83 -13.39
N TYR A 23 11.64 -14.19 -13.35
CA TYR A 23 11.98 -13.17 -12.37
C TYR A 23 11.72 -11.78 -12.95
N ILE A 24 11.04 -10.93 -12.18
CA ILE A 24 10.70 -9.56 -12.56
C ILE A 24 11.24 -8.64 -11.47
N ASP A 25 12.05 -7.66 -11.83
CA ASP A 25 12.49 -6.65 -10.87
C ASP A 25 11.29 -5.76 -10.47
N MET A 26 11.14 -5.44 -9.19
CA MET A 26 10.11 -4.50 -8.73
C MET A 26 10.25 -3.12 -9.40
N GLN A 27 11.45 -2.72 -9.83
CA GLN A 27 11.65 -1.50 -10.61
C GLN A 27 10.98 -1.56 -12.00
N GLU A 28 10.82 -2.75 -12.58
CA GLU A 28 10.07 -2.98 -13.83
C GLU A 28 8.55 -2.89 -13.61
N LEU A 29 8.07 -2.96 -12.37
CA LEU A 29 6.67 -2.83 -11.99
C LEU A 29 6.30 -1.43 -11.48
N SER A 30 7.20 -0.45 -11.62
CA SER A 30 6.87 0.96 -11.40
C SER A 30 5.77 1.42 -12.36
N SER A 31 5.02 2.47 -12.01
CA SER A 31 3.89 2.95 -12.83
C SER A 31 4.27 3.30 -14.28
N GLU A 32 5.53 3.62 -14.53
CA GLU A 32 6.06 3.95 -15.87
C GLU A 32 6.37 2.70 -16.71
N ASN A 33 6.78 1.60 -16.07
CA ASN A 33 7.24 0.38 -16.74
C ASN A 33 6.25 -0.78 -16.68
N ALA A 34 5.33 -0.78 -15.70
CA ALA A 34 4.45 -1.92 -15.40
C ALA A 34 3.65 -2.42 -16.61
N TYR A 35 3.16 -1.52 -17.45
CA TYR A 35 2.42 -1.89 -18.67
C TYR A 35 3.30 -2.66 -19.67
N ASN A 36 4.51 -2.18 -19.93
CA ASN A 36 5.45 -2.81 -20.85
C ASN A 36 5.94 -4.14 -20.29
N THR A 37 6.23 -4.19 -19.00
CA THR A 37 6.60 -5.41 -18.27
C THR A 37 5.50 -6.46 -18.37
N MET A 38 4.24 -6.09 -18.12
CA MET A 38 3.13 -7.02 -18.23
C MET A 38 2.91 -7.52 -19.66
N LYS A 39 3.11 -6.66 -20.68
CA LYS A 39 3.10 -7.10 -22.08
C LYS A 39 4.15 -8.17 -22.36
N LYS A 40 5.38 -7.93 -21.91
CA LYS A 40 6.50 -8.87 -22.06
C LYS A 40 6.18 -10.19 -21.37
N VAL A 41 5.69 -10.16 -20.13
CA VAL A 41 5.28 -11.35 -19.39
C VAL A 41 4.20 -12.13 -20.14
N CYS A 42 3.11 -11.48 -20.57
CA CYS A 42 2.04 -12.14 -21.33
C CYS A 42 2.57 -12.82 -22.60
N GLN A 43 3.47 -12.15 -23.32
CA GLN A 43 4.11 -12.73 -24.50
C GLN A 43 4.93 -13.98 -24.15
N THR A 44 5.72 -13.93 -23.07
CA THR A 44 6.52 -15.08 -22.61
C THR A 44 5.65 -16.29 -22.28
N ILE A 45 4.52 -16.09 -21.59
CA ILE A 45 3.64 -17.21 -21.15
C ILE A 45 2.52 -17.53 -22.15
N GLY A 46 2.54 -16.97 -23.35
CA GLY A 46 1.54 -17.24 -24.39
C GLY A 46 0.13 -16.68 -24.11
N LEU A 47 0.01 -15.68 -23.24
CA LEU A 47 -1.25 -14.98 -22.96
C LEU A 47 -1.41 -13.73 -23.84
N ARG A 48 -2.67 -13.32 -24.05
CA ARG A 48 -2.97 -12.08 -24.76
C ARG A 48 -2.49 -10.87 -23.93
N PRO A 49 -1.66 -9.98 -24.49
CA PRO A 49 -1.19 -8.80 -23.77
C PRO A 49 -2.33 -7.81 -23.47
N PRO A 50 -2.21 -6.99 -22.41
CA PRO A 50 -3.18 -5.95 -22.11
C PRO A 50 -3.27 -4.94 -23.27
N SER A 51 -4.49 -4.51 -23.58
CA SER A 51 -4.77 -3.58 -24.68
C SER A 51 -4.62 -2.11 -24.31
N SER A 52 -4.63 -1.78 -23.02
CA SER A 52 -4.58 -0.41 -22.51
C SER A 52 -3.65 -0.29 -21.30
N ASN A 53 -2.98 0.86 -21.18
CA ASN A 53 -2.14 1.22 -20.04
C ASN A 53 -2.92 1.82 -18.86
N GLU A 54 -4.21 2.13 -19.03
CA GLU A 54 -5.02 2.89 -18.07
C GLU A 54 -5.11 2.23 -16.69
N ILE A 55 -5.09 0.89 -16.64
CA ILE A 55 -5.15 0.16 -15.36
C ILE A 55 -3.81 0.27 -14.60
N PHE A 56 -2.69 0.39 -15.31
CA PHE A 56 -1.34 0.42 -14.74
C PHE A 56 -0.94 1.80 -14.21
N SER A 57 -1.64 2.86 -14.61
CA SER A 57 -1.42 4.22 -14.09
C SER A 57 -2.21 4.54 -12.82
N LYS A 58 -3.07 3.62 -12.35
CA LYS A 58 -3.91 3.81 -11.16
C LYS A 58 -3.13 3.46 -9.89
N LYS A 59 -3.02 4.40 -8.96
CA LYS A 59 -2.56 4.13 -7.58
C LYS A 59 -3.74 3.56 -6.79
N ILE A 60 -3.70 2.27 -6.47
CA ILE A 60 -4.85 1.56 -5.89
C ILE A 60 -4.78 1.46 -4.35
N ALA A 61 -3.61 1.62 -3.74
CA ALA A 61 -3.49 1.48 -2.29
C ALA A 61 -2.35 2.35 -1.75
N ASP A 62 -2.71 3.48 -1.14
CA ASP A 62 -1.89 4.03 -0.09
C ASP A 62 -2.52 3.71 1.28
N SER A 63 -1.71 3.64 2.33
CA SER A 63 -2.14 3.25 3.68
C SER A 63 -3.26 4.15 4.22
N LEU A 64 -3.36 5.41 3.78
CA LEU A 64 -4.43 6.32 4.20
C LEU A 64 -5.74 6.02 3.47
N ALA A 65 -5.68 5.70 2.17
CA ALA A 65 -6.83 5.36 1.36
C ALA A 65 -7.57 4.13 1.89
N LEU A 66 -6.84 3.19 2.50
CA LEU A 66 -7.42 2.01 3.16
C LEU A 66 -8.11 2.34 4.50
N ASN A 67 -7.76 3.44 5.15
CA ASN A 67 -8.17 3.75 6.52
C ASN A 67 -9.11 4.96 6.64
N ILE A 68 -9.36 5.68 5.54
CA ILE A 68 -10.22 6.87 5.52
C ILE A 68 -11.71 6.54 5.34
N GLU A 69 -12.04 5.33 4.86
CA GLU A 69 -13.42 4.95 4.60
C GLU A 69 -14.23 4.89 5.90
N LYS A 70 -15.35 5.61 5.95
CA LYS A 70 -16.19 5.69 7.15
C LYS A 70 -17.64 5.94 6.79
N ASP A 71 -18.51 5.17 7.44
CA ASP A 71 -19.95 5.42 7.44
C ASP A 71 -20.34 6.34 8.60
N PHE A 72 -21.21 7.30 8.29
CA PHE A 72 -21.84 8.25 9.19
C PHE A 72 -23.36 8.09 9.10
N VAL A 73 -24.01 8.18 10.25
CA VAL A 73 -25.46 8.24 10.36
C VAL A 73 -25.83 9.57 11.00
N PHE A 74 -26.71 10.31 10.33
CA PHE A 74 -27.32 11.52 10.86
C PHE A 74 -28.81 11.24 11.04
N PRO A 75 -29.35 11.39 12.26
CA PRO A 75 -30.75 11.11 12.52
C PRO A 75 -31.65 12.08 11.75
N LYS A 76 -32.86 11.61 11.40
CA LYS A 76 -33.92 12.45 10.84
C LYS A 76 -34.16 13.71 11.68
N ASN A 77 -34.61 14.77 11.03
CA ASN A 77 -34.94 16.06 11.65
C ASN A 77 -36.19 16.68 11.02
N GLU A 78 -36.54 17.90 11.41
CA GLU A 78 -37.73 18.61 10.90
C GLU A 78 -37.70 18.83 9.37
N VAL A 79 -36.52 18.84 8.76
CA VAL A 79 -36.31 19.10 7.32
C VAL A 79 -36.27 17.79 6.52
N ILE A 80 -35.68 16.74 7.10
CA ILE A 80 -35.45 15.45 6.47
C ILE A 80 -36.05 14.36 7.36
N SER A 81 -37.15 13.79 6.87
CA SER A 81 -38.00 12.81 7.55
C SER A 81 -37.39 11.41 7.69
N ASP A 82 -36.26 11.16 7.04
CA ASP A 82 -35.54 9.88 7.02
C ASP A 82 -34.13 10.08 7.59
N ASP A 83 -33.56 9.02 8.18
CA ASP A 83 -32.15 9.02 8.57
C ASP A 83 -31.25 9.14 7.34
N ILE A 84 -30.16 9.88 7.49
CA ILE A 84 -29.21 10.14 6.42
C ILE A 84 -27.99 9.27 6.65
N PHE A 85 -27.72 8.40 5.69
CA PHE A 85 -26.54 7.54 5.69
C PHE A 85 -25.53 8.07 4.68
N ILE A 86 -24.35 8.39 5.18
CA ILE A 86 -23.24 8.90 4.38
C ILE A 86 -22.08 7.93 4.49
N LYS A 87 -21.49 7.58 3.36
CA LYS A 87 -20.19 6.93 3.28
C LYS A 87 -19.19 7.92 2.73
N ILE A 88 -18.04 8.06 3.39
CA ILE A 88 -16.88 8.71 2.78
C ILE A 88 -15.88 7.65 2.34
N LEU A 89 -15.20 7.90 1.24
CA LEU A 89 -14.17 7.01 0.68
C LEU A 89 -13.21 7.81 -0.21
N PRO A 90 -11.99 7.30 -0.50
CA PRO A 90 -11.10 7.91 -1.48
C PRO A 90 -11.82 8.12 -2.82
N TYR A 91 -11.59 9.27 -3.46
CA TYR A 91 -12.24 9.59 -4.74
C TYR A 91 -11.95 8.51 -5.80
N GLU A 92 -10.74 8.00 -5.84
CA GLU A 92 -10.27 6.95 -6.76
C GLU A 92 -11.12 5.67 -6.62
N ASN A 93 -11.59 5.37 -5.40
CA ASN A 93 -12.43 4.20 -5.12
C ASN A 93 -13.88 4.35 -5.61
N THR A 94 -14.26 5.53 -6.12
CA THR A 94 -15.60 5.80 -6.66
C THR A 94 -15.69 5.77 -8.18
N LEU A 95 -14.55 5.82 -8.89
CA LEU A 95 -14.48 5.98 -10.35
C LEU A 95 -15.23 4.90 -11.15
N HIS A 96 -15.49 3.75 -10.54
CA HIS A 96 -16.12 2.59 -11.19
C HIS A 96 -17.44 2.18 -10.53
N LYS A 97 -18.00 3.03 -9.65
CA LYS A 97 -19.19 2.72 -8.86
C LYS A 97 -20.27 3.77 -9.06
N ASN A 98 -21.52 3.32 -9.19
CA ASN A 98 -22.70 4.19 -9.30
C ASN A 98 -23.13 4.72 -7.92
N PHE A 99 -22.37 5.68 -7.37
CA PHE A 99 -22.73 6.35 -6.13
C PHE A 99 -23.65 7.55 -6.35
N THR A 100 -24.49 7.84 -5.34
CA THR A 100 -25.19 9.13 -5.26
C THR A 100 -24.31 10.10 -4.48
N PHE A 101 -23.61 11.00 -5.17
CA PHE A 101 -22.71 11.94 -4.52
C PHE A 101 -23.47 13.07 -3.85
N LEU A 102 -23.16 13.33 -2.58
CA LEU A 102 -23.45 14.59 -1.94
C LEU A 102 -22.38 15.62 -2.35
N ILE A 103 -21.11 15.23 -2.23
CA ILE A 103 -19.94 15.96 -2.76
C ILE A 103 -19.04 14.93 -3.43
N GLU A 104 -18.83 15.07 -4.74
CA GLU A 104 -18.04 14.11 -5.51
C GLU A 104 -16.55 14.23 -5.20
N LYS A 105 -16.03 15.45 -5.14
CA LYS A 105 -14.63 15.76 -4.84
C LYS A 105 -14.57 16.71 -3.66
N PHE A 106 -14.24 16.18 -2.50
CA PHE A 106 -14.03 16.94 -1.28
C PHE A 106 -12.53 16.92 -0.94
N SER A 107 -11.99 18.11 -0.70
CA SER A 107 -10.61 18.32 -0.28
C SER A 107 -10.63 18.80 1.17
N SER A 108 -9.80 18.17 2.01
CA SER A 108 -9.56 18.63 3.39
C SER A 108 -8.09 18.97 3.55
N PRO A 109 -7.74 20.06 4.24
CA PRO A 109 -6.35 20.39 4.55
C PRO A 109 -5.66 19.31 5.40
N HIS A 110 -6.43 18.39 5.99
CA HIS A 110 -5.92 17.32 6.85
C HIS A 110 -5.43 16.07 6.09
N LEU A 111 -5.54 16.03 4.76
CA LEU A 111 -5.32 14.81 3.96
C LEU A 111 -4.25 14.93 2.86
N GLU A 112 -3.26 15.81 3.01
CA GLU A 112 -2.11 15.92 2.07
C GLU A 112 -2.48 15.82 0.58
N LYS A 113 -3.36 16.72 0.10
CA LYS A 113 -3.81 16.79 -1.30
C LYS A 113 -4.62 15.58 -1.80
N LYS A 114 -5.03 14.66 -0.93
CA LYS A 114 -5.93 13.56 -1.29
C LYS A 114 -7.38 14.04 -1.34
N LEU A 115 -8.11 13.53 -2.32
CA LEU A 115 -9.54 13.80 -2.48
C LEU A 115 -10.34 12.63 -1.92
N ILE A 116 -11.44 12.96 -1.26
CA ILE A 116 -12.46 11.99 -0.90
C ILE A 116 -13.77 12.30 -1.62
N SER A 117 -14.62 11.30 -1.71
CA SER A 117 -16.02 11.47 -2.07
C SER A 117 -16.90 11.32 -0.83
N ILE A 118 -17.94 12.13 -0.76
CA ILE A 118 -19.01 12.06 0.24
C ILE A 118 -20.25 11.55 -0.47
N CYS A 119 -20.59 10.29 -0.23
CA CYS A 119 -21.65 9.56 -0.92
C CYS A 119 -22.84 9.34 0.01
N LEU A 120 -24.05 9.55 -0.51
CA LEU A 120 -25.28 9.10 0.14
C LEU A 120 -25.51 7.62 -0.19
N ILE A 121 -25.77 6.84 0.86
CA ILE A 121 -26.09 5.42 0.77
C ILE A 121 -27.50 5.18 1.33
N GLY A 122 -28.02 3.96 1.15
CA GLY A 122 -29.34 3.57 1.67
C GLY A 122 -30.52 3.95 0.78
N LYS A 123 -31.73 3.83 1.35
CA LYS A 123 -33.01 4.11 0.69
C LYS A 123 -33.22 5.62 0.56
N ASN A 124 -34.05 6.05 -0.39
CA ASN A 124 -34.42 7.46 -0.60
C ASN A 124 -33.28 8.47 -0.84
N LYS A 125 -32.03 8.01 -1.04
CA LYS A 125 -30.83 8.85 -1.22
C LYS A 125 -30.98 10.00 -2.21
N THR A 126 -31.69 9.79 -3.32
CA THR A 126 -31.95 10.84 -4.33
C THR A 126 -32.84 11.96 -3.79
N ASN A 127 -33.86 11.64 -3.00
CA ASN A 127 -34.75 12.63 -2.38
C ASN A 127 -34.03 13.38 -1.25
N ILE A 128 -33.32 12.64 -0.39
CA ILE A 128 -32.49 13.21 0.68
C ILE A 128 -31.47 14.19 0.11
N ARG A 129 -30.78 13.82 -0.98
CA ARG A 129 -29.85 14.71 -1.69
C ARG A 129 -30.50 16.03 -2.08
N LYS A 130 -31.70 15.99 -2.69
CA LYS A 130 -32.42 17.21 -3.11
C LYS A 130 -32.77 18.11 -1.93
N LYS A 131 -33.16 17.53 -0.79
CA LYS A 131 -33.47 18.29 0.43
C LYS A 131 -32.21 18.91 1.05
N LEU A 132 -31.12 18.13 1.13
CA LEU A 132 -29.83 18.59 1.64
C LEU A 132 -29.26 19.76 0.82
N LEU A 133 -29.29 19.67 -0.51
CA LEU A 133 -28.79 20.75 -1.38
C LEU A 133 -29.57 22.07 -1.21
N LYS A 134 -30.79 22.03 -0.68
CA LYS A 134 -31.59 23.22 -0.37
C LYS A 134 -31.38 23.73 1.07
N ASN A 135 -30.83 22.91 1.96
CA ASN A 135 -30.58 23.27 3.35
C ASN A 135 -29.08 23.37 3.62
N LYS A 136 -28.54 24.58 3.41
CA LYS A 136 -27.11 24.85 3.57
C LYS A 136 -26.62 24.67 5.00
N ASP A 137 -27.45 25.01 5.99
CA ASP A 137 -27.05 24.92 7.41
C ASP A 137 -26.83 23.45 7.81
N TYR A 138 -27.75 22.57 7.43
CA TYR A 138 -27.61 21.15 7.72
C TYR A 138 -26.50 20.47 6.90
N MET A 139 -26.27 20.95 5.67
CA MET A 139 -25.10 20.56 4.88
C MET A 139 -23.79 20.92 5.58
N ASN A 140 -23.70 22.12 6.17
CA ASN A 140 -22.52 22.55 6.91
C ASN A 140 -22.27 21.67 8.13
N ILE A 141 -23.32 21.28 8.87
CA ILE A 141 -23.20 20.33 10.00
C ILE A 141 -22.62 18.98 9.55
N ILE A 142 -23.10 18.45 8.41
CA ILE A 142 -22.59 17.20 7.85
C ILE A 142 -21.12 17.34 7.48
N ILE A 143 -20.77 18.40 6.75
CA ILE A 143 -19.39 18.66 6.31
C ILE A 143 -18.46 18.84 7.51
N GLU A 144 -18.86 19.60 8.53
CA GLU A 144 -18.08 19.82 9.75
C GLU A 144 -17.83 18.51 10.49
N LYS A 145 -18.84 17.64 10.62
CA LYS A 145 -18.67 16.33 11.27
C LYS A 145 -17.70 15.43 10.49
N ILE A 146 -17.77 15.45 9.16
CA ILE A 146 -16.83 14.72 8.31
C ILE A 146 -15.42 15.30 8.44
N ASP A 147 -15.25 16.61 8.35
CA ASP A 147 -13.94 17.26 8.44
C ASP A 147 -13.27 17.05 9.82
N ASN A 148 -14.04 17.06 10.90
CA ASN A 148 -13.56 16.68 12.23
C ASN A 148 -13.05 15.24 12.30
N TYR A 149 -13.71 14.30 11.61
CA TYR A 149 -13.21 12.93 11.49
C TYR A 149 -11.92 12.88 10.67
N LEU A 150 -11.83 13.62 9.56
CA LEU A 150 -10.62 13.68 8.74
C LEU A 150 -9.43 14.28 9.50
N LYS A 151 -9.67 15.30 10.34
CA LYS A 151 -8.68 15.86 11.25
C LYS A 151 -8.17 14.83 12.25
N TYR A 152 -9.07 14.02 12.82
CA TYR A 152 -8.72 12.95 13.75
C TYR A 152 -7.88 11.86 13.07
N ILE A 153 -8.33 11.38 11.90
CA ILE A 153 -7.59 10.37 11.12
C ILE A 153 -6.24 10.90 10.65
N GLY A 154 -6.17 12.14 10.16
CA GLY A 154 -4.91 12.76 9.74
C GLY A 154 -3.87 12.75 10.86
N LYS A 155 -4.27 13.06 12.10
CA LYS A 155 -3.38 12.97 13.27
C LYS A 155 -2.93 11.55 13.58
N ILE A 156 -3.83 10.57 13.50
CA ILE A 156 -3.48 9.16 13.68
C ILE A 156 -2.49 8.72 12.62
N PHE A 157 -2.69 9.15 11.38
CA PHE A 157 -1.89 8.73 10.26
C PHE A 157 -0.47 9.30 10.30
N ILE A 158 -0.31 10.56 10.73
CA ILE A 158 1.01 11.14 11.03
C ILE A 158 1.76 10.25 12.04
N LYS A 159 1.11 9.90 13.15
CA LYS A 159 1.71 9.02 14.17
C LYS A 159 1.99 7.61 13.64
N TYR A 160 1.14 7.09 12.77
CA TYR A 160 1.35 5.79 12.13
C TYR A 160 2.61 5.82 11.27
N GLU A 161 2.80 6.83 10.43
CA GLU A 161 3.99 6.96 9.59
C GLU A 161 5.26 7.21 10.43
N GLU A 162 5.17 7.93 11.55
CA GLU A 162 6.30 8.11 12.50
C GLU A 162 6.73 6.80 13.18
N LEU A 163 5.79 5.91 13.47
CA LEU A 163 6.04 4.64 14.16
C LEU A 163 6.29 3.47 13.20
N LYS A 164 6.14 3.71 11.89
CA LYS A 164 6.28 2.69 10.87
C LYS A 164 7.76 2.31 10.75
N LEU A 165 8.05 1.06 11.05
CA LEU A 165 9.36 0.49 10.81
C LEU A 165 9.70 0.59 9.33
N ASN A 166 10.90 1.06 9.05
CA ASN A 166 11.50 1.06 7.72
C ASN A 166 12.73 0.13 7.69
N GLU A 167 13.29 -0.04 6.51
CA GLU A 167 14.43 -0.94 6.29
C GLU A 167 15.70 -0.48 7.01
N ASP A 168 15.90 0.83 7.25
CA ASP A 168 17.03 1.32 8.04
C ASP A 168 16.88 0.94 9.52
N ASP A 169 15.67 0.92 10.08
CA ASP A 169 15.42 0.41 11.45
C ASP A 169 15.83 -1.06 11.59
N ILE A 170 15.51 -1.88 10.56
CA ILE A 170 15.89 -3.28 10.51
C ILE A 170 17.43 -3.44 10.44
N LEU A 171 18.12 -2.62 9.65
CA LEU A 171 19.58 -2.64 9.57
C LEU A 171 20.22 -2.25 10.91
N ILE A 172 19.69 -1.24 11.60
CA ILE A 172 20.16 -0.82 12.94
C ILE A 172 20.01 -1.98 13.94
N TYR A 173 18.90 -2.72 13.87
CA TYR A 173 18.70 -3.88 14.72
C TYR A 173 19.77 -4.95 14.49
N PHE A 174 20.02 -5.36 13.24
CA PHE A 174 21.07 -6.34 12.91
C PHE A 174 22.50 -5.84 13.18
N GLN A 175 22.72 -4.53 13.15
CA GLN A 175 24.00 -3.95 13.55
C GLN A 175 24.25 -4.10 15.06
N LYS A 176 23.20 -4.08 15.89
CA LYS A 176 23.29 -4.20 17.35
C LYS A 176 23.26 -5.66 17.84
N ASP A 177 22.78 -6.58 17.02
CA ASP A 177 22.65 -8.00 17.35
C ASP A 177 23.36 -8.89 16.30
N PRO A 178 24.68 -9.14 16.49
CA PRO A 178 25.46 -9.95 15.56
C PRO A 178 24.97 -11.40 15.47
N GLU A 179 24.49 -11.97 16.58
CA GLU A 179 24.01 -13.35 16.60
C GLU A 179 22.78 -13.48 15.70
N MET A 180 21.81 -12.59 15.87
CA MET A 180 20.61 -12.54 15.03
C MET A 180 20.96 -12.26 13.56
N TYR A 181 21.95 -11.40 13.31
CA TYR A 181 22.47 -11.16 11.96
C TYR A 181 22.94 -12.46 11.29
N TYR A 182 23.82 -13.23 11.91
CA TYR A 182 24.35 -14.46 11.28
C TYR A 182 23.27 -15.53 11.11
N GLN A 183 22.35 -15.67 12.07
CA GLN A 183 21.21 -16.59 11.95
C GLN A 183 20.32 -16.23 10.74
N PHE A 184 19.97 -14.93 10.61
CA PHE A 184 19.17 -14.45 9.50
C PHE A 184 19.92 -14.52 8.17
N SER A 185 21.22 -14.15 8.14
CA SER A 185 22.05 -14.20 6.94
C SER A 185 22.06 -15.60 6.33
N LYS A 186 22.21 -16.65 7.15
CA LYS A 186 22.21 -18.03 6.66
C LYS A 186 20.89 -18.43 5.99
N LEU A 187 19.76 -17.97 6.56
CA LEU A 187 18.44 -18.20 5.97
C LEU A 187 18.29 -17.42 4.66
N LEU A 188 18.69 -16.14 4.67
CA LEU A 188 18.57 -15.25 3.53
C LEU A 188 19.42 -15.73 2.34
N ASP A 189 20.66 -16.16 2.58
CA ASP A 189 21.57 -16.68 1.56
C ASP A 189 20.92 -17.84 0.77
N TYR A 190 20.25 -18.74 1.49
CA TYR A 190 19.50 -19.82 0.85
C TYR A 190 18.31 -19.30 0.04
N GLU A 191 17.51 -18.39 0.63
CA GLU A 191 16.32 -17.88 -0.05
C GLU A 191 16.65 -17.10 -1.31
N VAL A 192 17.74 -16.32 -1.35
CA VAL A 192 18.13 -15.55 -2.54
C VAL A 192 18.98 -16.32 -3.54
N SER A 193 19.49 -17.51 -3.20
CA SER A 193 20.42 -18.28 -4.04
C SER A 193 19.92 -18.52 -5.48
N ASN A 194 18.64 -18.81 -5.66
CA ASN A 194 18.08 -19.03 -6.98
C ASN A 194 18.00 -17.72 -7.80
N VAL A 195 17.68 -16.60 -7.14
CA VAL A 195 17.67 -15.27 -7.76
C VAL A 195 19.10 -14.88 -8.15
N GLU A 196 20.08 -15.10 -7.27
CA GLU A 196 21.49 -14.82 -7.54
C GLU A 196 21.99 -15.59 -8.77
N ARG A 197 21.62 -16.86 -8.89
CA ARG A 197 22.02 -17.71 -10.01
C ARG A 197 21.37 -17.32 -11.33
N VAL A 198 20.08 -17.00 -11.33
CA VAL A 198 19.28 -16.86 -12.57
C VAL A 198 19.06 -15.40 -12.97
N ALA A 199 18.99 -14.48 -12.00
CA ALA A 199 18.71 -13.07 -12.21
C ALA A 199 19.56 -12.17 -11.27
N PRO A 200 20.90 -12.26 -11.31
CA PRO A 200 21.80 -11.54 -10.39
C PRO A 200 21.65 -10.01 -10.46
N GLN A 201 21.21 -9.47 -11.60
CA GLN A 201 20.92 -8.05 -11.75
C GLN A 201 19.85 -7.53 -10.78
N ILE A 202 18.89 -8.37 -10.38
CA ILE A 202 17.83 -7.99 -9.44
C ILE A 202 18.43 -7.71 -8.06
N LEU A 203 19.32 -8.59 -7.58
CA LEU A 203 19.98 -8.40 -6.27
C LEU A 203 20.88 -7.16 -6.26
N LYS A 204 21.51 -6.82 -7.40
CA LYS A 204 22.31 -5.58 -7.52
C LYS A 204 21.47 -4.32 -7.32
N ASN A 205 20.18 -4.37 -7.64
CA ASN A 205 19.25 -3.27 -7.48
C ASN A 205 18.66 -3.17 -6.06
N TRP A 206 18.91 -4.16 -5.19
CA TRP A 206 18.42 -4.18 -3.81
C TRP A 206 19.38 -3.46 -2.87
N ILE A 207 19.20 -2.13 -2.76
CA ILE A 207 20.07 -1.26 -1.94
C ILE A 207 20.16 -1.74 -0.49
N TYR A 208 19.05 -2.14 0.12
CA TYR A 208 19.02 -2.60 1.51
C TYR A 208 19.66 -3.99 1.70
N TYR A 209 19.61 -4.86 0.69
CA TYR A 209 20.34 -6.13 0.70
C TYR A 209 21.85 -5.89 0.69
N ALA A 210 22.33 -4.99 -0.17
CA ALA A 210 23.75 -4.60 -0.20
C ALA A 210 24.22 -3.99 1.13
N LYS A 211 23.42 -3.09 1.74
CA LYS A 211 23.69 -2.54 3.07
C LYS A 211 23.75 -3.64 4.14
N PHE A 212 22.83 -4.61 4.10
CA PHE A 212 22.79 -5.75 5.03
C PHE A 212 24.06 -6.61 4.92
N LEU A 213 24.51 -6.95 3.72
CA LEU A 213 25.74 -7.72 3.51
C LEU A 213 26.99 -7.00 4.07
N ASN A 214 27.03 -5.67 4.00
CA ASN A 214 28.14 -4.89 4.53
C ASN A 214 28.25 -4.93 6.07
N LEU A 215 27.17 -5.26 6.79
CA LEU A 215 27.21 -5.41 8.25
C LEU A 215 28.15 -6.53 8.68
N LYS A 216 28.34 -7.57 7.85
CA LYS A 216 29.30 -8.66 8.10
C LYS A 216 30.70 -8.13 8.38
N ASN A 217 31.18 -7.22 7.54
CA ASN A 217 32.50 -6.62 7.67
C ASN A 217 32.63 -5.81 8.95
N THR A 218 31.55 -5.18 9.42
CA THR A 218 31.53 -4.46 10.70
C THR A 218 31.65 -5.43 11.87
N HIS A 219 30.89 -6.55 11.85
CA HIS A 219 30.92 -7.56 12.90
C HIS A 219 32.26 -8.29 12.98
N ASP A 220 32.83 -8.69 11.83
CA ASP A 220 34.11 -9.40 11.74
C ASP A 220 35.28 -8.55 12.27
N ASN A 221 35.28 -7.24 12.01
CA ASN A 221 36.29 -6.30 12.53
C ASN A 221 36.15 -5.98 14.03
N THR A 222 34.95 -6.15 14.59
CA THR A 222 34.69 -5.91 16.02
C THR A 222 35.14 -7.12 16.84
N ASN A 223 34.93 -8.33 16.31
CA ASN A 223 35.35 -9.58 16.93
C ASN A 223 36.87 -9.80 16.92
N SER A 224 37.60 -9.28 15.92
CA SER A 224 39.08 -9.34 15.91
C SER A 224 39.70 -8.49 17.02
N ARG A 225 39.17 -7.28 17.26
CA ARG A 225 39.64 -6.36 18.31
C ARG A 225 39.38 -6.83 19.75
N ILE A 226 38.39 -7.70 19.96
CA ILE A 226 38.08 -8.30 21.27
C ILE A 226 39.02 -9.48 21.56
N LYS A 227 39.54 -10.16 20.54
CA LYS A 227 40.49 -11.28 20.70
C LYS A 227 41.93 -10.85 20.96
N ASP A 228 42.27 -9.60 20.67
CA ASP A 228 43.60 -9.01 20.89
C ASP A 228 43.73 -8.26 22.24
N ARG A 229 42.79 -8.49 23.18
CA ARG A 229 42.82 -7.99 24.56
C ARG A 229 42.70 -9.13 25.55
#